data_AF-A0A960P4L1-F1
#
_entry.id   AF-A0A960P4L1-F1
#
_cell.length_a   1.000
_cell.length_b   1.000
_cell.length_c   1.000
_cell.angle_alpha   90.00
_cell.angle_beta   90.00
_cell.angle_gamma   90.00
#
_symmetry.space_group_name_H-M   'P 1'
#
loop_
_entity.id
_entity.type
_entity.pdbx_description
1 polymer ?
#
loop_
_entity_poly.entity_id
_entity_poly.type
_entity_poly.pdbx_seq_one_letter_code
_entity_poly.pdbx_strand_id
1 'polypeptide(L)'
;AGIHDVRIEAVPGLLSDHYDPRAKAVRLSEEVLNARTVSAAAVAAHEVGHLAAVRAVRGRARYVAAGRNQVGVIHDVHHAGRRRLVAVAGPAAGVAAGVAAWPLAAVLPAPADDLAAPLALVLALGHLAGLLPWFADGRHLWTGGSR
;
A
#
# COMPACT_ATOMS: atom_id res chain seq x y z
N ALA A 1 -11.56 -16.67 1.79
CA ALA A 1 -11.21 -17.17 0.45
C ALA A 1 -9.88 -16.52 0.02
N GLY A 2 -8.96 -17.28 -0.59
CA GLY A 2 -7.63 -16.81 -0.98
C GLY A 2 -7.61 -16.06 -2.32
N ILE A 3 -6.52 -15.33 -2.57
CA ILE A 3 -6.21 -14.68 -3.84
C ILE A 3 -5.14 -15.52 -4.56
N HIS A 4 -5.48 -16.10 -5.71
CA HIS A 4 -4.58 -17.03 -6.43
C HIS A 4 -4.25 -16.60 -7.86
N ASP A 5 -5.00 -15.65 -8.42
CA ASP A 5 -4.84 -15.14 -9.78
C ASP A 5 -4.06 -13.82 -9.84
N VAL A 6 -3.29 -13.50 -8.80
CA VAL A 6 -2.41 -12.33 -8.75
C VAL A 6 -0.97 -12.78 -8.56
N ARG A 7 -0.08 -12.27 -9.40
CA ARG A 7 1.35 -12.52 -9.31
C ARG A 7 2.02 -11.53 -8.37
N ILE A 8 3.16 -11.91 -7.80
CA ILE A 8 4.08 -11.01 -7.12
C ILE A 8 5.31 -10.88 -8.02
N GLU A 9 5.68 -9.65 -8.36
CA GLU A 9 6.74 -9.34 -9.32
C GLU A 9 7.74 -8.37 -8.68
N ALA A 10 9.04 -8.63 -8.86
CA ALA A 10 10.08 -7.65 -8.53
C ALA A 10 10.13 -6.59 -9.63
N VAL A 11 10.27 -5.32 -9.28
CA VAL A 11 10.51 -4.24 -10.24
C VAL A 11 11.72 -3.40 -9.83
N PRO A 12 12.51 -2.91 -10.81
CA PRO A 12 13.62 -2.02 -10.52
C PRO A 12 13.12 -0.64 -10.09
N GLY A 13 13.91 0.04 -9.27
CA GLY A 13 13.62 1.38 -8.76
C GLY A 13 13.45 1.44 -7.25
N LEU A 14 13.36 2.66 -6.74
CA LEU A 14 13.14 2.97 -5.33
C LEU A 14 11.72 3.52 -5.16
N LEU A 15 10.97 3.02 -4.18
CA LEU A 15 9.55 3.40 -3.95
C LEU A 15 8.67 3.20 -5.20
N SER A 16 8.98 2.16 -5.96
CA SER A 16 8.26 1.77 -7.18
C SER A 16 7.16 0.73 -6.92
N ASP A 17 6.90 0.43 -5.66
CA ASP A 17 5.89 -0.52 -5.20
C ASP A 17 4.50 -0.06 -5.67
N HIS A 18 3.73 -0.98 -6.27
CA HIS A 18 2.37 -0.73 -6.73
C HIS A 18 1.61 -2.02 -7.06
N TYR A 19 0.31 -2.04 -6.85
CA TYR A 19 -0.58 -3.03 -7.46
C TYR A 19 -1.00 -2.64 -8.89
N ASP A 20 -0.69 -3.48 -9.88
CA ASP A 20 -1.19 -3.38 -11.26
C ASP A 20 -2.41 -4.31 -11.48
N PRO A 21 -3.63 -3.76 -11.53
CA PRO A 21 -4.83 -4.56 -11.70
C PRO A 21 -5.08 -5.04 -13.14
N ARG A 22 -4.40 -4.48 -14.15
CA ARG A 22 -4.49 -4.96 -15.54
C ARG A 22 -3.66 -6.22 -15.72
N ALA A 23 -2.45 -6.20 -15.19
CA ALA A 23 -1.55 -7.35 -15.18
C ALA A 23 -1.93 -8.38 -14.11
N LYS A 24 -2.79 -8.00 -13.15
CA LYS A 24 -3.06 -8.73 -11.91
C LYS A 24 -1.73 -9.06 -11.21
N ALA A 25 -0.95 -8.04 -10.90
CA ALA A 25 0.36 -8.20 -10.29
C ALA A 25 0.55 -7.19 -9.16
N VAL A 26 1.03 -7.65 -8.00
CA VAL A 26 1.62 -6.79 -6.98
C VAL A 26 3.10 -6.66 -7.32
N ARG A 27 3.53 -5.47 -7.67
CA ARG A 27 4.91 -5.16 -8.00
C ARG A 27 5.57 -4.51 -6.81
N LEU A 28 6.66 -5.09 -6.36
CA LEU A 28 7.44 -4.58 -5.24
C LEU A 28 8.84 -4.22 -5.75
N SER A 29 9.38 -3.11 -5.25
CA SER A 29 10.78 -2.78 -5.46
C SER A 29 11.66 -3.93 -4.98
N GLU A 30 12.81 -4.15 -5.62
CA GLU A 30 13.72 -5.23 -5.23
C GLU A 30 14.13 -5.14 -3.75
N GLU A 31 14.29 -3.92 -3.23
CA GLU A 31 14.58 -3.68 -1.82
C GLU A 31 13.44 -4.17 -0.91
N VAL A 32 12.18 -3.87 -1.25
CA VAL A 32 11.02 -4.31 -0.46
C VAL A 32 10.80 -5.82 -0.58
N LEU A 33 10.87 -6.37 -1.79
CA LEU A 33 10.59 -7.79 -2.02
C LEU A 33 11.60 -8.70 -1.30
N ASN A 34 12.88 -8.31 -1.27
CA ASN A 34 13.95 -9.12 -0.69
C ASN A 34 14.27 -8.79 0.77
N ALA A 35 13.76 -7.67 1.30
CA ALA A 35 13.99 -7.28 2.68
C ALA A 35 13.18 -8.12 3.68
N ARG A 36 13.80 -8.39 4.84
CA ARG A 36 13.16 -9.02 6.00
C ARG A 36 12.93 -7.99 7.10
N THR A 37 12.23 -6.91 6.76
CA THR A 37 12.01 -5.77 7.68
C THR A 37 10.52 -5.48 7.85
N VAL A 38 10.17 -4.84 8.98
CA VAL A 38 8.80 -4.40 9.24
C VAL A 38 8.33 -3.37 8.20
N SER A 39 9.23 -2.49 7.76
CA SER A 39 8.93 -1.50 6.71
C SER A 39 8.55 -2.17 5.39
N ALA A 40 9.31 -3.19 4.96
CA ALA A 40 9.01 -3.94 3.75
C ALA A 40 7.66 -4.68 3.84
N ALA A 41 7.37 -5.30 4.99
CA ALA A 41 6.08 -5.93 5.24
C ALA A 41 4.92 -4.93 5.20
N ALA A 42 5.11 -3.72 5.76
CA ALA A 42 4.09 -2.67 5.75
C ALA A 42 3.80 -2.14 4.33
N VAL A 43 4.84 -1.94 3.50
CA VAL A 43 4.68 -1.54 2.09
C VAL A 43 4.00 -2.65 1.28
N ALA A 44 4.40 -3.91 1.45
CA ALA A 44 3.72 -5.03 0.80
C ALA A 44 2.24 -5.13 1.21
N ALA A 45 1.95 -4.93 2.51
CA ALA A 45 0.59 -4.88 3.02
C ALA A 45 -0.22 -3.72 2.43
N HIS A 46 0.40 -2.56 2.23
CA HIS A 46 -0.22 -1.41 1.57
C HIS A 46 -0.69 -1.79 0.15
N GLU A 47 0.16 -2.39 -0.66
CA GLU A 47 -0.24 -2.77 -2.03
C GLU A 47 -1.31 -3.88 -2.06
N VAL A 48 -1.21 -4.85 -1.13
CA VAL A 48 -2.23 -5.88 -0.97
C VAL A 48 -3.57 -5.28 -0.52
N GLY A 49 -3.56 -4.21 0.27
CA GLY A 49 -4.76 -3.46 0.68
C GLY A 49 -5.52 -2.90 -0.52
N HIS A 50 -4.82 -2.27 -1.47
CA HIS A 50 -5.43 -1.82 -2.72
C HIS A 50 -6.01 -2.98 -3.53
N LEU A 51 -5.27 -4.08 -3.69
CA LEU A 51 -5.73 -5.29 -4.36
C LEU A 51 -7.03 -5.83 -3.75
N ALA A 52 -7.07 -5.97 -2.42
CA ALA A 52 -8.23 -6.50 -1.71
C ALA A 52 -9.47 -5.62 -1.91
N ALA A 53 -9.30 -4.29 -1.81
CA ALA A 53 -10.37 -3.34 -2.03
C ALA A 53 -10.88 -3.34 -3.48
N VAL A 54 -10.00 -3.42 -4.49
CA VAL A 54 -10.39 -3.55 -5.90
C VAL A 54 -11.26 -4.79 -6.12
N ARG A 55 -10.89 -5.93 -5.52
CA ARG A 55 -11.70 -7.16 -5.60
C ARG A 55 -13.06 -7.00 -4.94
N ALA A 56 -13.09 -6.41 -3.74
CA ALA A 56 -14.32 -6.22 -2.99
C ALA A 56 -15.35 -5.38 -3.75
N VAL A 57 -14.91 -4.35 -4.48
CA VAL A 57 -15.81 -3.47 -5.25
C VAL A 57 -16.10 -3.96 -6.67
N ARG A 58 -15.60 -5.14 -7.07
CA ARG A 58 -15.73 -5.75 -8.41
C ARG A 58 -15.42 -4.77 -9.56
N GLY A 59 -14.45 -3.88 -9.37
CA GLY A 59 -14.12 -2.84 -10.34
C GLY A 59 -13.43 -3.38 -11.60
N ARG A 60 -13.74 -2.84 -12.78
CA ARG A 60 -12.90 -3.03 -13.98
C ARG A 60 -11.79 -1.98 -13.94
N ALA A 61 -10.54 -2.41 -13.85
CA ALA A 61 -9.46 -1.48 -13.57
C ALA A 61 -8.81 -0.91 -14.83
N ARG A 62 -8.49 0.40 -14.83
CA ARG A 62 -7.76 1.08 -15.90
C ARG A 62 -6.70 2.02 -15.29
N TYR A 63 -5.42 1.75 -15.56
CA TYR A 63 -4.26 2.45 -15.01
C TYR A 63 -3.51 3.35 -16.02
N VAL A 64 -3.10 4.56 -15.62
CA VAL A 64 -2.12 5.41 -16.33
C VAL A 64 -1.22 6.05 -15.27
N ALA A 65 0.10 6.02 -15.49
CA ALA A 65 1.15 6.31 -14.51
C ALA A 65 0.99 7.64 -13.75
N ALA A 66 1.33 7.63 -12.45
CA ALA A 66 1.36 8.81 -11.59
C ALA A 66 2.79 9.25 -11.21
N GLY A 67 3.63 9.62 -12.17
CA GLY A 67 4.87 10.40 -11.93
C GLY A 67 6.15 9.59 -11.72
N ARG A 68 7.23 10.31 -11.35
CA ARG A 68 8.64 9.85 -11.49
C ARG A 68 9.16 8.92 -10.38
N ASN A 69 8.68 9.03 -9.14
CA ASN A 69 9.22 8.28 -7.96
C ASN A 69 8.12 7.73 -7.02
N GLN A 70 6.87 7.63 -7.49
CA GLN A 70 5.76 7.07 -6.71
C GLN A 70 4.77 6.48 -7.70
N VAL A 71 4.68 5.15 -7.79
CA VAL A 71 3.82 4.48 -8.79
C VAL A 71 2.41 4.36 -8.24
N GLY A 72 1.72 5.48 -8.10
CA GLY A 72 0.39 5.50 -7.50
C GLY A 72 -0.70 4.94 -8.41
N VAL A 73 -1.41 3.91 -7.92
CA VAL A 73 -2.52 3.20 -8.57
C VAL A 73 -3.72 4.13 -8.87
N ILE A 74 -3.96 4.46 -10.14
CA ILE A 74 -5.21 5.10 -10.57
C ILE A 74 -6.29 4.04 -10.76
N HIS A 75 -7.37 4.17 -10.00
CA HIS A 75 -8.58 3.37 -10.17
C HIS A 75 -9.61 4.10 -11.05
N ASP A 76 -10.16 3.44 -12.07
CA ASP A 76 -11.52 3.76 -12.52
C ASP A 76 -12.48 3.02 -11.60
N VAL A 77 -12.96 3.73 -10.60
CA VAL A 77 -14.15 3.28 -9.89
C VAL A 77 -15.23 4.26 -10.29
N HIS A 78 -16.18 3.78 -11.09
CA HIS A 78 -17.28 4.54 -11.69
C HIS A 78 -18.10 5.39 -10.69
N HIS A 79 -17.85 5.26 -9.39
CA HIS A 79 -18.41 6.06 -8.32
C HIS A 79 -17.32 6.61 -7.39
N ALA A 80 -17.41 7.90 -7.06
CA ALA A 80 -16.50 8.59 -6.15
C ALA A 80 -16.32 7.86 -4.80
N GLY A 81 -17.38 7.26 -4.25
CA GLY A 81 -17.31 6.50 -2.99
C GLY A 81 -16.39 5.28 -3.06
N ARG A 82 -16.44 4.53 -4.17
CA ARG A 82 -15.57 3.35 -4.33
C ARG A 82 -14.13 3.74 -4.61
N ARG A 83 -13.88 4.85 -5.34
CA ARG A 83 -12.52 5.42 -5.52
C ARG A 83 -11.87 5.74 -4.18
N ARG A 84 -12.60 6.43 -3.30
CA ARG A 84 -12.13 6.76 -1.95
C ARG A 84 -11.84 5.52 -1.12
N LEU A 85 -12.70 4.50 -1.20
CA LEU A 85 -12.48 3.26 -0.47
C LEU A 85 -11.17 2.57 -0.87
N VAL A 86 -10.89 2.46 -2.17
CA VAL A 86 -9.64 1.83 -2.61
C VAL A 86 -8.42 2.68 -2.27
N ALA A 87 -8.52 4.02 -2.39
CA ALA A 87 -7.46 4.95 -2.01
C ALA A 87 -7.07 4.84 -0.52
N VAL A 88 -8.04 4.60 0.36
CA VAL A 88 -7.77 4.45 1.80
C VAL A 88 -7.28 3.05 2.17
N ALA A 89 -7.63 2.03 1.38
CA ALA A 89 -7.36 0.65 1.72
C ALA A 89 -5.86 0.31 1.83
N GLY A 90 -5.03 0.85 0.94
CA GLY A 90 -3.57 0.63 1.02
C GLY A 90 -2.95 1.25 2.27
N PRO A 91 -3.09 2.58 2.49
CA PRO A 91 -2.65 3.23 3.72
C PRO A 91 -3.15 2.55 5.00
N ALA A 92 -4.42 2.16 5.05
CA ALA A 92 -4.98 1.46 6.20
C ALA A 92 -4.32 0.09 6.44
N ALA A 93 -4.06 -0.69 5.38
CA ALA A 93 -3.38 -1.98 5.49
C ALA A 93 -1.92 -1.83 5.94
N GLY A 94 -1.20 -0.81 5.45
CA GLY A 94 0.17 -0.52 5.89
C GLY A 94 0.25 -0.07 7.36
N VAL A 95 -0.70 0.76 7.81
CA VAL A 95 -0.85 1.10 9.25
C VAL A 95 -1.09 -0.15 10.08
N ALA A 96 -2.04 -0.99 9.66
CA ALA A 96 -2.37 -2.23 10.38
C ALA A 96 -1.16 -3.17 10.48
N ALA A 97 -0.40 -3.33 9.40
CA ALA A 97 0.83 -4.13 9.39
C ALA A 97 1.92 -3.56 10.31
N GLY A 98 2.14 -2.25 10.29
CA GLY A 98 3.10 -1.58 11.18
C GLY A 98 2.72 -1.72 12.66
N VAL A 99 1.44 -1.56 13.00
CA VAL A 99 0.93 -1.75 14.37
C VAL A 99 0.97 -3.22 14.78
N ALA A 100 0.64 -4.16 13.89
CA ALA A 100 0.71 -5.59 14.18
C ALA A 100 2.14 -6.11 14.38
N ALA A 101 3.14 -5.41 13.86
CA ALA A 101 4.55 -5.75 14.05
C ALA A 101 5.07 -5.37 15.45
N TRP A 102 4.45 -4.41 16.15
CA TRP A 102 4.80 -4.02 17.53
C TRP A 102 4.77 -5.20 18.53
N PRO A 103 3.67 -5.98 18.65
CA PRO A 103 3.67 -7.14 19.54
C PRO A 103 4.60 -8.26 19.08
N LEU A 104 4.93 -8.35 17.78
CA LEU A 104 5.92 -9.28 17.25
C LEU A 104 7.35 -8.89 17.66
N ALA A 105 7.65 -7.60 17.70
CA ALA A 105 8.93 -7.10 18.20
C ALA A 105 9.12 -7.44 19.69
N ALA A 106 8.04 -7.47 20.48
CA ALA A 106 8.07 -7.85 21.89
C ALA A 106 8.37 -9.36 22.14
N VAL A 107 8.33 -10.20 21.09
CA VAL A 107 8.61 -11.65 21.18
C VAL A 107 9.98 -12.00 20.56
N LEU A 108 10.62 -11.06 19.86
CA LEU A 108 11.95 -11.26 19.29
C LEU A 108 13.03 -10.88 20.31
N PRO A 109 14.07 -11.71 20.54
CA PRO A 109 15.18 -11.37 21.42
C PRO A 109 16.10 -10.36 20.71
N ALA A 110 15.73 -9.09 20.72
CA ALA A 110 16.54 -7.98 20.25
C ALA A 110 16.60 -6.89 21.33
N PRO A 111 17.69 -6.12 21.46
CA PRO A 111 17.84 -5.08 22.48
C PRO A 111 17.00 -3.81 22.21
N ALA A 112 15.78 -3.94 21.68
CA ALA A 112 15.05 -2.84 21.02
C ALA A 112 13.62 -2.62 21.52
N ASP A 113 13.29 -3.00 22.75
CA ASP A 113 11.98 -2.76 23.37
C ASP A 113 11.60 -1.27 23.30
N ASP A 114 12.57 -0.38 23.48
CA ASP A 114 12.40 1.08 23.44
C ASP A 114 12.13 1.65 22.03
N LEU A 115 12.52 0.93 20.97
CA LEU A 115 12.45 1.44 19.59
C LEU A 115 11.29 0.88 18.78
N ALA A 116 10.69 -0.24 19.19
CA ALA A 116 9.65 -0.87 18.38
C ALA A 116 8.37 0.01 18.28
N ALA A 117 8.06 0.83 19.29
CA ALA A 117 6.86 1.65 19.38
C ALA A 117 7.02 2.89 18.55
N PRO A 118 8.12 3.66 18.73
CA PRO A 118 8.40 4.77 17.85
C PRO A 118 8.55 4.31 16.40
N LEU A 119 9.10 3.11 16.13
CA LEU A 119 9.15 2.57 14.78
C LEU A 119 7.76 2.25 14.21
N ALA A 120 6.90 1.56 14.96
CA ALA A 120 5.52 1.28 14.55
C ALA A 120 4.74 2.58 14.30
N LEU A 121 4.93 3.59 15.15
CA LEU A 121 4.33 4.91 15.01
C LEU A 121 4.83 5.64 13.76
N VAL A 122 6.15 5.69 13.52
CA VAL A 122 6.73 6.32 12.32
C VAL A 122 6.21 5.65 11.06
N LEU A 123 6.14 4.32 11.03
CA LEU A 123 5.59 3.58 9.91
C LEU A 123 4.11 3.88 9.70
N ALA A 124 3.31 3.90 10.77
CA ALA A 124 1.89 4.26 10.69
C ALA A 124 1.70 5.69 10.17
N LEU A 125 2.46 6.65 10.68
CA LEU A 125 2.42 8.05 10.25
C LEU A 125 2.83 8.21 8.78
N GLY A 126 3.84 7.46 8.31
CA GLY A 126 4.25 7.47 6.90
C GLY A 126 3.13 7.03 5.97
N HIS A 127 2.37 5.99 6.34
CA HIS A 127 1.22 5.54 5.57
C HIS A 127 0.04 6.52 5.63
N LEU A 128 -0.24 7.10 6.81
CA LEU A 128 -1.26 8.13 6.96
C LEU A 128 -0.94 9.40 6.17
N ALA A 129 0.34 9.77 6.07
CA ALA A 129 0.78 10.89 5.24
C ALA A 129 0.41 10.67 3.77
N GLY A 130 0.41 9.42 3.28
CA GLY A 130 -0.04 9.05 1.93
C GLY A 130 -1.49 9.46 1.61
N LEU A 131 -2.34 9.69 2.63
CA LEU A 131 -3.71 10.18 2.46
C LEU A 131 -3.80 11.70 2.27
N LEU A 132 -2.70 12.43 2.41
CA LEU A 132 -2.69 13.88 2.21
C LEU A 132 -2.80 14.23 0.71
N PRO A 133 -3.42 15.36 0.32
CA PRO A 133 -3.77 15.66 -1.08
C PRO A 133 -2.60 15.71 -2.07
N TRP A 134 -1.36 15.79 -1.58
CA TRP A 134 -0.14 15.90 -2.38
C TRP A 134 0.39 14.53 -2.81
N PHE A 135 0.03 13.46 -2.10
CA PHE A 135 0.42 12.09 -2.40
C PHE A 135 -0.59 11.40 -3.32
N ALA A 136 -0.19 10.29 -3.93
CA ALA A 136 -1.01 9.63 -4.93
C ALA A 136 -2.37 9.15 -4.40
N ASP A 137 -2.40 8.45 -3.27
CA ASP A 137 -3.64 7.96 -2.67
C ASP A 137 -4.54 9.11 -2.21
N GLY A 138 -3.94 10.10 -1.54
CA GLY A 138 -4.64 11.30 -1.12
C GLY A 138 -5.27 12.06 -2.28
N ARG A 139 -4.58 12.18 -3.43
CA ARG A 139 -5.22 12.77 -4.62
C ARG A 139 -6.50 12.02 -4.98
N HIS A 140 -6.54 10.70 -4.91
CA HIS A 140 -7.75 9.92 -5.19
C HIS A 140 -8.83 10.03 -4.10
N LEU A 141 -8.43 10.23 -2.84
CA LEU A 141 -9.33 10.49 -1.72
C LEU A 141 -10.03 11.85 -1.86
N TRP A 142 -9.24 12.90 -2.11
CA TRP A 142 -9.67 14.30 -2.05
C TRP A 142 -10.24 14.82 -3.38
N THR A 143 -9.79 14.32 -4.53
CA THR A 143 -10.36 14.74 -5.83
C THR A 143 -11.66 13.99 -6.11
N GLY A 144 -12.79 14.68 -5.88
CA GLY A 144 -14.07 14.34 -6.49
C GLY A 144 -13.89 14.30 -8.02
N GLY A 145 -14.34 13.23 -8.67
CA GLY A 145 -14.05 13.00 -10.08
C GLY A 145 -14.51 14.16 -10.96
N SER A 146 -13.56 14.95 -11.46
CA SER A 146 -13.77 15.86 -12.58
C SER A 146 -12.41 16.18 -13.21
N ARG A 147 -12.02 15.36 -14.18
CA ARG A 147 -11.62 15.81 -15.51
C ARG A 147 -12.05 14.74 -16.50
#